data_AF-A0A3S2WBP0-F1
#
_entry.id   AF-A0A3S2WBP0-F1
#
_cell.length_a   1.000
_cell.length_b   1.000
_cell.length_c   1.000
_cell.angle_alpha   90.00
_cell.angle_beta   90.00
_cell.angle_gamma   90.00
#
_symmetry.space_group_name_H-M   'P 1'
#
loop_
_entity.id
_entity.type
_entity.pdbx_description
1 polymer ?
#
loop_
_entity_poly.entity_id
_entity_poly.type
_entity_poly.pdbx_seq_one_letter_code
_entity_poly.pdbx_strand_id
1 'polypeptide(L)' 'MLSTYCWRGITADTALRLAKCFGTTPEFWMNLQFAHDLSRASAESGRDINRQVEPLSDATA' A
#
# COMPACT_ATOMS: atom_id res chain seq x y z
N MET A 1 22.25 -0.82 9.48
CA MET A 1 22.90 -2.02 8.92
C MET A 1 22.70 -3.14 9.93
N LEU A 2 21.51 -3.72 10.01
CA LEU A 2 21.12 -4.84 9.14
C LEU A 2 19.70 -4.67 8.62
N SER A 3 19.60 -4.87 7.32
CA SER A 3 18.37 -5.01 6.56
C SER A 3 17.58 -6.20 7.10
N THR A 4 16.52 -5.96 7.86
CA THR A 4 15.59 -7.03 8.26
C THR A 4 14.15 -6.58 8.04
N TYR A 5 13.89 -6.14 6.81
CA TYR A 5 12.53 -6.13 6.27
C TYR A 5 12.66 -6.37 4.77
N CYS A 6 12.96 -7.62 4.39
CA CYS A 6 12.75 -8.09 3.01
C CYS A 6 11.24 -8.28 2.82
N TRP A 7 10.49 -7.19 2.97
CA TRP A 7 9.17 -7.11 2.40
C TRP A 7 9.39 -6.97 0.90
N ARG A 8 8.96 -7.98 0.14
CA ARG A 8 9.11 -8.10 -1.33
C ARG A 8 8.19 -7.13 -2.07
N GLY A 9 8.20 -5.86 -1.66
CA GLY A 9 7.44 -4.78 -2.27
C GLY A 9 8.36 -3.81 -2.99
N ILE A 10 7.78 -3.04 -3.91
CA ILE A 10 8.52 -1.97 -4.60
C ILE A 10 8.95 -0.93 -3.56
N THR A 11 10.27 -0.84 -3.30
CA THR A 11 10.86 0.19 -2.44
C THR A 11 10.96 1.53 -3.15
N ALA A 12 11.10 2.64 -2.39
CA ALA A 12 11.23 3.99 -2.95
C ALA A 12 12.37 4.11 -3.98
N ASP A 13 13.54 3.51 -3.71
CA ASP A 13 14.66 3.45 -4.66
C ASP A 13 14.28 2.71 -5.96
N THR A 14 13.53 1.62 -5.85
CA THR A 14 13.04 0.86 -7.01
C THR A 14 12.02 1.68 -7.81
N ALA A 15 11.09 2.35 -7.14
CA ALA A 15 10.11 3.23 -7.77
C ALA A 15 10.77 4.39 -8.52
N LEU A 16 11.83 5.00 -7.97
CA LEU A 16 12.61 6.04 -8.63
C LEU A 16 13.34 5.53 -9.88
N ARG A 17 13.87 4.31 -9.84
CA ARG A 17 14.50 3.68 -11.00
C ARG A 17 13.48 3.35 -12.09
N LEU A 18 12.34 2.77 -11.73
CA LEU A 18 11.25 2.48 -12.67
C LEU A 18 10.67 3.76 -13.29
N ALA A 19 10.49 4.81 -12.50
CA ALA A 19 10.09 6.12 -12.96
C ALA A 19 11.02 6.65 -14.05
N LYS A 20 12.34 6.58 -13.83
CA LYS A 20 13.35 6.98 -14.83
C LYS A 20 13.36 6.08 -16.07
N CYS A 21 13.20 4.77 -15.91
CA CYS A 21 13.21 3.83 -17.03
C CYS A 21 11.96 3.94 -17.92
N PHE A 22 10.80 4.19 -17.32
CA PHE A 22 9.50 4.18 -18.01
C PHE A 22 8.90 5.58 -18.23
N GLY A 23 9.58 6.65 -17.79
CA GLY A 23 9.06 8.02 -17.88
C GLY A 23 7.80 8.25 -17.04
N THR A 24 7.63 7.48 -15.96
CA THR A 24 6.47 7.53 -15.06
C THR A 24 6.85 8.22 -13.75
N THR A 25 5.90 8.46 -12.85
CA THR A 25 6.19 9.01 -11.52
C THR A 25 6.52 7.88 -10.53
N PRO A 26 7.42 8.11 -9.56
CA PRO A 26 7.69 7.12 -8.51
C PRO A 26 6.44 6.84 -7.65
N GLU A 27 5.59 7.85 -7.47
CA GLU A 27 4.31 7.74 -6.75
C GLU A 27 3.34 6.75 -7.42
N PHE A 28 3.35 6.67 -8.75
CA PHE A 28 2.54 5.69 -9.48
C PHE A 28 2.87 4.25 -9.05
N TRP A 29 4.16 3.93 -8.95
CA TRP A 29 4.62 2.61 -8.54
C TRP A 29 4.36 2.32 -7.06
N MET A 30 4.46 3.33 -6.19
CA MET A 30 4.08 3.18 -4.79
C MET A 30 2.56 2.99 -4.63
N ASN A 31 1.75 3.73 -5.38
CA ASN A 31 0.30 3.62 -5.32
C ASN A 31 -0.18 2.24 -5.77
N LEU A 32 0.49 1.65 -6.78
CA LEU A 32 0.22 0.27 -7.19
C LEU A 32 0.52 -0.74 -6.08
N GLN A 33 1.65 -0.55 -5.38
CA GLN A 33 2.02 -1.38 -4.23
C GLN A 33 0.99 -1.27 -3.11
N PHE A 34 0.51 -0.06 -2.82
CA PHE A 34 -0.54 0.21 -1.84
C PHE A 34 -1.87 -0.46 -2.24
N ALA A 35 -2.29 -0.31 -3.49
CA ALA A 35 -3.53 -0.91 -3.98
C ALA A 35 -3.49 -2.44 -3.90
N HIS A 36 -2.35 -3.05 -4.23
CA HIS A 36 -2.17 -4.49 -4.10
C HIS A 36 -2.21 -4.94 -2.64
N ASP A 37 -1.53 -4.23 -1.74
CA ASP A 37 -1.54 -4.53 -0.31
C ASP A 37 -2.96 -4.41 0.27
N LEU A 38 -3.67 -3.34 -0.07
CA LEU A 38 -5.04 -3.10 0.37
C LEU A 38 -6.01 -4.18 -0.15
N SER A 39 -5.86 -4.59 -1.41
CA SER A 39 -6.65 -5.68 -1.98
C SER A 39 -6.37 -7.01 -1.28
N ARG A 40 -5.11 -7.29 -0.95
CA ARG A 40 -4.71 -8.50 -0.21
C ARG A 40 -5.24 -8.48 1.22
N ALA A 41 -5.02 -7.38 1.95
CA ALA A 41 -5.54 -7.19 3.30
C ALA A 41 -7.08 -7.27 3.34
N SER A 42 -7.76 -6.74 2.32
CA SER A 42 -9.22 -6.85 2.20
C SER A 42 -9.67 -8.29 1.94
N ALA A 43 -8.92 -9.05 1.12
CA ALA A 43 -9.22 -10.46 0.86
C ALA A 43 -8.94 -11.35 2.09
N GLU A 44 -7.87 -11.08 2.83
CA GLU A 44 -7.42 -11.87 3.98
C GLU A 44 -8.20 -11.55 5.26
N SER A 45 -8.46 -10.26 5.52
CA SER A 45 -8.99 -9.78 6.81
C SER A 45 -10.18 -8.82 6.68
N GLY A 46 -10.67 -8.53 5.47
CA GLY A 46 -11.73 -7.53 5.26
C GLY A 46 -13.04 -7.84 5.98
N ARG A 47 -13.40 -9.12 6.13
CA ARG A 47 -14.60 -9.54 6.88
C ARG A 47 -14.47 -9.35 8.39
N ASP A 48 -13.28 -9.58 8.93
CA ASP A 48 -12.99 -9.40 10.36
C ASP A 48 -12.86 -7.93 10.72
N ILE A 49 -12.21 -7.12 9.87
CA ILE A 49 -12.09 -5.67 10.06
C ILE A 49 -13.47 -5.00 10.05
N ASN A 50 -14.33 -5.33 9.08
CA ASN A 50 -15.69 -4.76 9.02
C ASN A 50 -16.59 -5.18 10.19
N ARG A 51 -16.27 -6.30 10.85
CA ARG A 51 -17.01 -6.76 12.04
C ARG A 51 -16.54 -6.08 13.32
N GLN A 52 -15.27 -5.69 13.38
CA GLN A 52 -14.63 -5.16 14.60
C GLN A 52 -14.55 -3.64 14.62
N VAL A 53 -14.54 -2.99 13.46
CA VAL A 53 -14.41 -1.54 13.33
C VAL A 53 -15.75 -0.96 12.92
N GLU A 54 -16.47 -0.36 13.87
CA GLU A 54 -17.56 0.55 13.53
C GLU A 54 -16.96 1.83 12.93
N PRO A 55 -17.37 2.24 11.72
CA PRO A 55 -16.97 3.54 11.20
C PRO A 55 -17.52 4.60 12.15
N LEU A 56 -16.63 5.44 12.68
CA LEU A 56 -17.05 6.59 13.48
C LEU A 56 -17.95 7.44 12.57
N SER A 57 -19.25 7.42 12.87
CA SER A 57 -20.27 8.13 12.10
C SER A 57 -19.87 9.60 11.99
N ASP A 58 -19.66 10.03 10.75
CA ASP A 58 -19.65 11.38 10.23
C ASP A 58 -19.67 12.48 11.31
N ALA A 59 -18.48 13.03 11.64
CA ALA A 59 -18.39 14.32 12.29
C ALA A 59 -18.75 15.43 11.29
N THR A 60 -19.99 15.39 10.79
CA THR A 60 -20.68 16.56 10.29
C THR A 60 -21.33 17.22 11.51
N ALA A 61 -20.59 18.10 12.18
CA ALA A 61 -21.10 19.09 13.14
C ALA A 61 -20.23 20.35 13.06
#